data_AF-A0A442WSZ7-F1
#
_entry.id   AF-A0A442WSZ7-F1
#
_cell.length_a   1.000
_cell.length_b   1.000
_cell.length_c   1.000
_cell.angle_alpha   90.00
_cell.angle_beta   90.00
_cell.angle_gamma   90.00
#
_symmetry.space_group_name_H-M   'P 1'
#
loop_
_entity.id
_entity.type
_entity.pdbx_description
1 polymer ?
#
loop_
_entity_poly.entity_id
_entity_poly.type
_entity_poly.pdbx_seq_one_letter_code
_entity_poly.pdbx_strand_id
1 'polypeptide(L)' 'MERDSRKLIKLLEEDGWFEIGITGSHHHFKHPTKPGKVTPPS' A
#
# COMPACT_ATOMS: atom_id res chain seq x y z
N MET A 1 -19.44 -3.15 3.69
CA MET A 1 -18.13 -2.70 4.21
C MET A 1 -17.25 -2.41 3.01
N GLU A 2 -17.44 -1.22 2.44
CA GLU A 2 -16.67 -0.75 1.30
C GLU A 2 -15.23 -0.53 1.75
N ARG A 3 -14.34 -1.44 1.36
CA ARG A 3 -12.90 -1.29 1.52
C ARG A 3 -12.48 -0.28 0.46
N ASP A 4 -12.57 1.00 0.79
CA ASP A 4 -12.05 2.08 -0.06
C ASP A 4 -10.53 1.93 -0.17
N SER A 5 -10.07 1.11 -1.12
CA SER A 5 -8.66 0.92 -1.43
C SER A 5 -7.97 2.26 -1.69
N ARG A 6 -8.71 3.26 -2.18
CA ARG A 6 -8.22 4.64 -2.37
C ARG A 6 -7.90 5.37 -1.07
N LYS A 7 -8.72 5.21 -0.03
CA LYS A 7 -8.44 5.78 1.31
C LYS A 7 -7.25 5.07 1.93
N LEU A 8 -7.18 3.75 1.77
CA LEU A 8 -6.06 2.96 2.29
C LEU A 8 -4.75 3.39 1.62
N ILE A 9 -4.73 3.58 0.30
CA ILE A 9 -3.56 4.06 -0.45
C ILE A 9 -3.14 5.45 0.04
N LYS A 10 -4.07 6.40 0.20
CA LYS A 10 -3.73 7.71 0.76
C LYS A 10 -3.15 7.63 2.17
N LEU A 11 -3.74 6.81 3.04
CA LEU A 11 -3.23 6.63 4.39
C LEU A 11 -1.84 5.99 4.39
N LEU A 12 -1.58 5.06 3.47
CA LEU A 12 -0.27 4.46 3.25
C LEU A 12 0.73 5.53 2.78
N GLU A 13 0.39 6.34 1.77
CA GLU A 13 1.26 7.44 1.31
C GLU A 13 1.56 8.46 2.42
N GLU A 14 0.54 8.88 3.19
CA GLU A 14 0.70 9.82 4.31
C GLU A 14 1.49 9.22 5.48
N ASP A 15 1.35 7.92 5.75
CA ASP A 15 2.13 7.22 6.77
C ASP A 15 3.61 7.09 6.35
N GLY A 16 3.92 7.28 5.05
CA GLY A 16 5.28 7.25 4.49
C GLY A 16 5.58 5.99 3.69
N TRP A 17 4.54 5.27 3.27
CA TRP A 17 4.69 4.10 2.41
C TRP A 17 4.91 4.54 0.98
N PHE A 18 5.89 3.93 0.34
CA PHE A 18 6.23 4.20 -1.05
C PHE A 18 6.03 2.94 -1.89
N GLU A 19 5.57 3.12 -3.12
CA GLU A 19 5.46 2.03 -4.09
C GLU A 19 6.87 1.55 -4.48
N ILE A 20 7.15 0.26 -4.28
CA ILE A 20 8.45 -0.35 -4.64
C ILE A 20 8.41 -1.08 -5.98
N GLY A 21 7.22 -1.22 -6.56
CA GLY A 21 7.03 -1.86 -7.84
C GLY A 21 5.67 -2.53 -7.94
N ILE A 22 5.33 -2.93 -9.15
CA ILE A 22 4.05 -3.53 -9.49
C ILE A 22 4.34 -4.92 -10.03
N THR A 23 3.65 -5.94 -9.51
CA THR A 23 3.77 -7.32 -10.00
C THR A 23 2.39 -7.77 -10.46
N GLY A 24 2.19 -7.80 -11.78
CA GLY A 24 0.87 -8.04 -12.37
C GLY A 24 -0.09 -6.89 -12.06
N SER A 25 -1.23 -7.20 -11.44
CA SER A 25 -2.23 -6.21 -10.99
C SER A 25 -2.04 -5.75 -9.53
N HIS A 26 -1.01 -6.24 -8.85
CA HIS A 26 -0.75 -5.90 -7.44
C HIS A 26 0.34 -4.85 -7.32
N HIS A 27 -0.03 -3.74 -6.69
CA HIS A 27 0.88 -2.68 -6.29
C HIS A 27 1.56 -3.07 -4.97
N HIS A 28 2.89 -3.06 -4.94
CA HIS A 28 3.65 -3.34 -3.72
C HIS A 28 4.09 -2.03 -3.08
N PHE A 29 3.72 -1.87 -1.81
CA PHE A 29 4.13 -0.74 -0.99
C PHE A 29 5.12 -1.21 0.08
N LYS A 30 6.12 -0.37 0.38
CA LYS A 30 7.10 -0.59 1.45
C LYS A 30 7.17 0.64 2.34
N HIS A 31 7.35 0.39 3.63
CA HIS A 31 7.62 1.43 4.61
C HIS A 31 9.10 1.39 5.03
N PRO A 32 9.81 2.53 5.12
CA PRO A 32 11.23 2.55 5.49
C PRO A 32 11.45 2.28 6.98
N THR A 33 10.50 2.66 7.84
CA THR A 33 10.62 2.59 9.30
C THR A 33 9.73 1.55 9.97
N LYS A 34 8.77 0.95 9.26
CA LYS A 34 7.86 -0.08 9.79
C LYS A 34 8.10 -1.38 9.03
N PRO A 35 8.68 -2.41 9.68
CA PRO A 35 8.86 -3.71 9.03
C PRO A 35 7.50 -4.42 8.89
N GLY A 36 6.91 -4.31 7.70
CA GLY A 36 5.68 -5.01 7.31
C GLY A 36 5.40 -4.77 5.82
N LYS A 37 5.01 -5.80 5.07
CA LYS A 37 4.64 -5.70 3.66
C LYS A 37 3.11 -5.70 3.57
N VAL A 38 2.49 -4.57 3.24
CA VAL A 38 1.03 -4.50 3.04
C VAL A 38 0.76 -4.64 1.55
N THR A 39 0.06 -5.71 1.18
CA THR A 39 -0.44 -5.92 -0.19
C THR A 39 -1.96 -5.70 -0.14
N PRO A 40 -2.49 -4.58 -0.67
CA PRO A 40 -3.93 -4.39 -0.73
C PRO A 40 -4.54 -5.47 -1.66
N PRO A 41 -5.64 -6.13 -1.27
CA PRO A 41 -6.35 -7.03 -2.16
C PRO A 41 -6.99 -6.22 -3.30
N SER A 42 -6.86 -6.71 -4.53
CA SER A 42 -7.60 -6.21 -5.70
C SER A 42 -9.10 -6.29 -5.51
#